data_AF-A0A1Q3F6M9-F1
#
_entry.id   AF-A0A1Q3F6M9-F1
#
_cell.length_a   1.000
_cell.length_b   1.000
_cell.length_c   1.000
_cell.angle_alpha   90.00
_cell.angle_beta   90.00
_cell.angle_gamma   90.00
#
_symmetry.space_group_name_H-M   'P 1'
#
loop_
_entity.id
_entity.type
_entity.pdbx_description
1 polymer ?
#
loop_
_entity_poly.entity_id
_entity_poly.type
_entity_poly.pdbx_seq_one_letter_code
_entity_poly.pdbx_strand_id
1 'polypeptide(L)'
;AREFATNARGRSRSLRVVQLLCWSTQRSVLRFPGRGSERSGSPGAVRGESRSTHDHHHSRDLTHTMMGPCVRTTCVFSTRRFRALLLIPRMGSFTSAPQIKNVDYQDDQLQISDGMSIPDLIEYCRIMRGEERPQLVKRKFLRPDERTGQPDLTDGFRMLKLDAISKNCSEPTTNPAQLRIFQWNMLSQTLGMNNDGFIRCPIDALTWECRRYQVIQEIVQNDPDIVCLQEVDHFKFLQKILATQNYEGVFFPKPDSPCLYINDNNGPDGCAVFYKKDRLELLNHFTRVLEVWRVQSNQVAIAALFRTRDTNQELCVTTTHLKARKGALLSKLRNEQGKDLLGFVDAVAEKRPVILCGDFNAEPIEPIYSTVLNYKPLGLTSAYSDLLAQEGDPSFMIKDLQQLQHQASITSSTHSADDDCASSLSSCGRTTAELSASCEPSYTTWKIREEGEVCHTIDYVFYSKDRLTVKNCLMFPTGEEISPDRTPSYQYPSDHFSLVCDFELATPTTPANGDQQQ
;
A
#
# COMPACT_ATOMS: atom_id res chain seq x y z
N ALA A 1 -33.90 32.07 -15.39
CA ALA A 1 -34.39 30.68 -15.15
C ALA A 1 -34.06 29.67 -16.27
N ARG A 2 -33.57 30.05 -17.46
CA ARG A 2 -33.14 29.10 -18.51
C ARG A 2 -31.62 28.82 -18.60
N GLU A 3 -30.77 29.58 -17.89
CA GLU A 3 -29.31 29.33 -17.87
C GLU A 3 -28.81 28.43 -16.72
N PHE A 4 -29.63 28.15 -15.71
CA PHE A 4 -29.26 27.22 -14.63
C PHE A 4 -29.52 25.74 -14.96
N ALA A 5 -30.24 25.44 -16.04
CA ALA A 5 -30.65 24.07 -16.39
C ALA A 5 -29.64 23.31 -17.27
N THR A 6 -28.75 24.01 -17.99
CA THR A 6 -27.74 23.42 -18.87
C THR A 6 -26.50 22.93 -18.11
N ASN A 7 -26.13 23.61 -17.02
CA ASN A 7 -24.98 23.21 -16.18
C ASN A 7 -25.27 21.99 -15.28
N ALA A 8 -26.54 21.75 -14.93
CA ALA A 8 -26.94 20.57 -14.16
C ALA A 8 -26.96 19.28 -15.00
N ARG A 9 -27.28 19.37 -16.30
CA ARG A 9 -27.30 18.20 -17.20
C ARG A 9 -25.90 17.70 -17.57
N GLY A 10 -24.91 18.59 -17.65
CA GLY A 10 -23.50 18.23 -17.83
C GLY A 10 -22.94 17.50 -16.60
N ARG A 11 -23.16 18.04 -15.39
CA ARG A 11 -22.72 17.42 -14.13
C ARG A 11 -23.35 16.05 -13.88
N SER A 12 -24.65 15.88 -14.16
CA SER A 12 -25.34 14.59 -13.99
C SER A 12 -24.86 13.53 -14.99
N ARG A 13 -24.40 13.91 -16.20
CA ARG A 13 -23.86 12.96 -17.17
C ARG A 13 -22.46 12.48 -16.78
N SER A 14 -21.58 13.37 -16.33
CA SER A 14 -20.25 12.98 -15.82
C SER A 14 -20.35 12.07 -14.60
N LEU A 15 -21.22 12.37 -13.63
CA LEU A 15 -21.45 11.52 -12.46
C LEU A 15 -22.03 10.14 -12.84
N ARG A 16 -22.95 10.07 -13.81
CA ARG A 16 -23.49 8.78 -14.29
C ARG A 16 -22.47 7.96 -15.06
N VAL A 17 -21.61 8.59 -15.88
CA VAL A 17 -20.54 7.89 -16.60
C VAL A 17 -19.51 7.35 -15.61
N VAL A 18 -19.15 8.11 -14.57
CA VAL A 18 -18.27 7.66 -13.49
C VAL A 18 -18.89 6.49 -12.70
N GLN A 19 -20.19 6.56 -12.37
CA GLN A 19 -20.90 5.46 -11.69
C GLN A 19 -21.04 4.20 -12.56
N LEU A 20 -21.32 4.33 -13.86
CA LEU A 20 -21.44 3.19 -14.79
C LEU A 20 -20.09 2.51 -15.07
N LEU A 21 -19.00 3.27 -15.16
CA LEU A 21 -17.64 2.73 -15.34
C LEU A 21 -17.11 1.98 -14.11
N CYS A 22 -17.50 2.41 -12.90
CA CYS A 22 -17.19 1.68 -11.67
C CYS A 22 -17.99 0.37 -11.52
N TRP A 23 -19.19 0.30 -12.09
CA TRP A 23 -20.04 -0.89 -11.99
C TRP A 23 -19.65 -1.99 -12.99
N SER A 24 -19.15 -1.63 -14.18
CA SER A 24 -18.76 -2.61 -15.21
C SER A 24 -17.49 -3.40 -14.86
N THR A 25 -16.63 -2.87 -13.98
CA THR A 25 -15.40 -3.55 -13.51
C THR A 25 -15.65 -4.51 -12.34
N GLN A 26 -16.84 -4.51 -11.73
CA GLN A 26 -17.21 -5.39 -10.62
C GLN A 26 -17.82 -6.74 -11.06
N ARG A 27 -18.36 -6.84 -12.29
CA ARG A 27 -19.06 -8.07 -12.75
C ARG A 27 -18.14 -9.22 -13.19
N SER A 28 -16.83 -9.00 -13.32
CA SER A 28 -15.90 -10.02 -13.82
C SER A 28 -15.52 -11.08 -12.77
N VAL A 29 -16.01 -10.98 -11.52
CA VAL A 29 -15.54 -11.79 -10.38
C VAL A 29 -16.58 -12.79 -9.85
N LEU A 30 -17.69 -13.02 -10.55
CA LEU A 30 -18.69 -14.02 -10.13
C LEU A 30 -19.00 -15.02 -11.24
N ARG A 31 -18.12 -16.01 -11.42
CA ARG A 31 -18.49 -17.34 -11.91
C ARG A 31 -18.16 -18.37 -10.83
N PHE A 32 -19.18 -18.78 -10.08
CA PHE A 32 -19.09 -19.98 -9.24
C PHE A 32 -19.19 -21.23 -10.12
N PRO A 33 -18.44 -22.31 -9.82
CA PRO A 33 -18.58 -23.58 -10.52
C PRO A 33 -19.94 -24.23 -10.20
N GLY A 34 -20.63 -24.70 -11.24
CA GLY A 34 -21.94 -25.34 -11.14
C GLY A 34 -21.90 -26.60 -10.26
N ARG A 35 -22.89 -26.71 -9.37
CA ARG A 35 -23.10 -27.91 -8.55
C ARG A 35 -23.61 -29.09 -9.39
N GLY A 36 -23.11 -30.26 -9.01
CA GLY A 36 -23.29 -31.56 -9.63
C GLY A 36 -24.73 -32.00 -9.85
N SER A 37 -24.88 -32.77 -10.93
CA SER A 37 -26.04 -33.61 -11.22
C SER A 37 -26.03 -34.85 -10.34
N GLU A 38 -26.87 -34.87 -9.31
CA GLU A 38 -27.25 -36.13 -8.65
C GLU A 38 -28.41 -36.76 -9.42
N ARG A 39 -28.11 -37.90 -10.08
CA ARG A 39 -29.10 -38.84 -10.59
C ARG A 39 -29.71 -39.58 -9.40
N SER A 40 -31.00 -39.38 -9.14
CA SER A 40 -31.83 -40.31 -8.38
C SER A 40 -32.81 -40.97 -9.34
N GLY A 41 -32.78 -42.31 -9.38
CA GLY A 41 -33.72 -43.12 -10.14
C GLY A 41 -35.02 -43.29 -9.37
N SER A 42 -36.14 -43.13 -10.09
CA SER A 42 -37.47 -43.60 -9.66
C SER A 42 -37.53 -45.14 -9.71
N PRO A 43 -38.46 -45.80 -9.01
CA PRO A 43 -39.77 -46.02 -9.66
C PRO A 43 -40.98 -46.04 -8.70
N GLY A 44 -42.17 -45.72 -9.21
CA GLY A 44 -43.43 -46.22 -8.62
C GLY A 44 -44.68 -45.35 -8.80
N ALA A 45 -45.71 -45.96 -9.39
CA ALA A 45 -47.15 -45.63 -9.38
C ALA A 45 -47.61 -44.37 -10.16
N VAL A 46 -48.29 -44.44 -11.32
CA VAL A 46 -49.55 -45.09 -11.74
C VAL A 46 -50.83 -44.45 -11.18
N ARG A 47 -51.62 -43.88 -12.12
CA ARG A 47 -53.05 -43.47 -12.11
C ARG A 47 -53.39 -42.28 -11.19
N GLY A 48 -54.01 -41.19 -11.65
CA GLY A 48 -54.84 -40.95 -12.83
C GLY A 48 -56.31 -41.09 -12.45
N GLU A 49 -56.95 -39.98 -12.08
CA GLU A 49 -58.39 -39.72 -12.26
C GLU A 49 -58.71 -38.27 -11.88
N SER A 50 -59.05 -37.46 -12.88
CA SER A 50 -59.76 -36.19 -12.74
C SER A 50 -61.12 -36.34 -13.42
N ARG A 51 -62.19 -36.08 -12.66
CA ARG A 51 -63.55 -35.92 -13.20
C ARG A 51 -63.81 -34.43 -13.46
N SER A 52 -64.41 -34.22 -14.62
CA SER A 52 -64.90 -32.97 -15.19
C SER A 52 -66.16 -32.45 -14.48
N THR A 53 -66.40 -31.14 -14.59
CA THR A 53 -67.70 -30.58 -14.95
C THR A 53 -67.52 -29.23 -15.68
N HIS A 54 -68.21 -29.12 -16.82
CA HIS A 54 -68.54 -27.93 -17.62
C HIS A 54 -69.32 -26.87 -16.79
N ASP A 55 -69.41 -25.58 -17.15
CA ASP A 55 -70.14 -24.93 -18.27
C ASP A 55 -69.58 -23.49 -18.49
N HIS A 56 -69.30 -22.97 -19.69
CA HIS A 56 -70.16 -22.48 -20.80
C HIS A 56 -70.90 -21.13 -20.60
N HIS A 57 -70.39 -20.08 -21.27
CA HIS A 57 -71.06 -19.06 -22.13
C HIS A 57 -70.35 -17.68 -22.06
N HIS A 58 -69.75 -17.16 -23.15
CA HIS A 58 -70.32 -16.27 -24.20
C HIS A 58 -70.95 -14.98 -23.63
N SER A 59 -70.75 -13.75 -24.10
CA SER A 59 -70.11 -13.14 -25.29
C SER A 59 -70.19 -11.60 -25.12
N ARG A 60 -69.28 -10.81 -25.72
CA ARG A 60 -69.47 -9.50 -26.45
C ARG A 60 -70.25 -8.34 -25.75
N ASP A 61 -70.08 -7.04 -25.96
CA ASP A 61 -69.31 -6.18 -26.88
C ASP A 61 -69.56 -4.69 -26.49
N LEU A 62 -68.69 -3.80 -26.98
CA LEU A 62 -68.95 -2.44 -27.54
C LEU A 62 -69.34 -1.19 -26.68
N THR A 63 -68.43 -0.22 -26.72
CA THR A 63 -68.54 1.25 -27.04
C THR A 63 -69.48 2.19 -26.27
N HIS A 64 -68.94 3.34 -25.81
CA HIS A 64 -69.43 4.69 -26.20
C HIS A 64 -68.52 5.86 -25.75
N THR A 65 -68.61 6.95 -26.50
CA THR A 65 -67.79 8.18 -26.52
C THR A 65 -68.45 9.36 -25.79
N MET A 66 -67.64 10.36 -25.40
CA MET A 66 -67.88 11.83 -25.41
C MET A 66 -68.18 12.66 -24.12
N MET A 67 -67.38 13.75 -24.00
CA MET A 67 -67.60 15.12 -23.46
C MET A 67 -67.50 15.42 -21.95
N GLY A 68 -66.73 16.49 -21.60
CA GLY A 68 -66.46 17.05 -20.25
C GLY A 68 -67.56 17.98 -19.70
N PRO A 69 -67.33 19.01 -18.83
CA PRO A 69 -66.08 19.52 -18.21
C PRO A 69 -66.12 19.79 -16.66
N CYS A 70 -64.95 20.10 -16.09
CA CYS A 70 -64.62 20.93 -14.90
C CYS A 70 -65.46 20.84 -13.59
N VAL A 71 -64.90 20.25 -12.52
CA VAL A 71 -65.06 20.72 -11.12
C VAL A 71 -63.78 20.45 -10.30
N ARG A 72 -63.37 21.43 -9.50
CA ARG A 72 -62.26 21.43 -8.54
C ARG A 72 -62.35 20.29 -7.52
N THR A 73 -61.22 19.64 -7.23
CA THR A 73 -61.02 19.01 -5.91
C THR A 73 -59.56 19.15 -5.46
N THR A 74 -59.39 19.87 -4.36
CA THR A 74 -58.23 19.87 -3.46
C THR A 74 -57.79 18.45 -3.13
N CYS A 75 -56.53 18.11 -3.40
CA CYS A 75 -55.93 16.87 -2.92
C CYS A 75 -54.95 17.18 -1.80
N VAL A 76 -55.30 16.62 -0.64
CA VAL A 76 -54.64 16.73 0.65
C VAL A 76 -53.23 16.13 0.58
N PHE A 77 -52.25 16.85 1.13
CA PHE A 77 -50.90 16.36 1.35
C PHE A 77 -50.91 15.13 2.28
N SER A 78 -50.61 13.95 1.74
CA SER A 78 -50.19 12.80 2.53
C SER A 78 -48.68 12.63 2.42
N THR A 79 -47.97 13.16 3.41
CA THR A 79 -46.53 12.96 3.61
C THR A 79 -46.24 11.49 3.98
N ARG A 80 -45.93 10.65 3.00
CA ARG A 80 -45.14 9.44 3.24
C ARG A 80 -43.69 9.72 2.87
N ARG A 81 -42.90 9.93 3.92
CA ARG A 81 -41.45 10.13 3.98
C ARG A 81 -40.70 9.30 2.93
N PHE A 82 -40.20 9.97 1.89
CA PHE A 82 -39.01 9.54 1.18
C PHE A 82 -37.80 9.79 2.10
N ARG A 83 -37.51 8.86 3.02
CA ARG A 83 -36.14 8.66 3.49
C ARG A 83 -35.44 7.81 2.44
N ALA A 84 -35.14 8.41 1.29
CA ALA A 84 -34.12 7.87 0.42
C ALA A 84 -32.79 8.09 1.14
N LEU A 85 -32.25 7.02 1.72
CA LEU A 85 -30.84 6.93 2.06
C LEU A 85 -30.04 7.30 0.81
N LEU A 86 -29.51 8.52 0.78
CA LEU A 86 -28.42 8.88 -0.12
C LEU A 86 -27.18 8.10 0.33
N LEU A 87 -27.16 6.80 0.05
CA LEU A 87 -25.93 6.03 -0.06
C LEU A 87 -25.19 6.63 -1.26
N ILE A 88 -24.32 7.61 -1.00
CA ILE A 88 -23.31 8.02 -1.98
C ILE A 88 -22.37 6.82 -2.05
N PRO A 89 -22.32 6.05 -3.16
CA PRO A 89 -21.40 4.94 -3.26
C PRO A 89 -19.97 5.53 -3.24
N ARG A 90 -19.21 5.23 -2.17
CA ARG A 90 -17.79 5.52 -2.12
C ARG A 90 -17.11 4.77 -3.26
N MET A 91 -16.21 5.42 -3.98
CA MET A 91 -15.44 4.74 -5.02
C MET A 91 -14.45 3.78 -4.36
N GLY A 92 -14.66 2.48 -4.55
CA GLY A 92 -13.76 1.46 -4.02
C GLY A 92 -14.30 0.66 -2.85
N SER A 93 -15.61 0.72 -2.58
CA SER A 93 -16.25 -0.28 -1.71
C SER A 93 -16.09 -1.67 -2.32
N PHE A 94 -15.60 -2.61 -1.54
CA PHE A 94 -15.20 -3.93 -2.03
C PHE A 94 -16.42 -4.77 -2.41
N THR A 95 -17.54 -4.62 -1.71
CA THR A 95 -18.75 -5.40 -1.95
C THR A 95 -19.99 -4.68 -1.39
N SER A 96 -21.18 -5.11 -1.78
CA SER A 96 -22.42 -4.81 -1.05
C SER A 96 -22.70 -5.81 0.08
N ALA A 97 -21.72 -6.66 0.43
CA ALA A 97 -21.88 -7.68 1.45
C ALA A 97 -21.94 -7.01 2.83
N PRO A 98 -22.70 -7.57 3.78
CA PRO A 98 -22.69 -7.10 5.15
C PRO A 98 -21.32 -7.36 5.78
N GLN A 99 -20.81 -6.36 6.51
CA GLN A 99 -19.59 -6.50 7.31
C GLN A 99 -19.79 -7.51 8.43
N ILE A 100 -18.75 -8.30 8.70
CA ILE A 100 -18.71 -9.26 9.80
C ILE A 100 -18.25 -8.51 11.05
N LYS A 101 -19.03 -8.61 12.14
CA LYS A 101 -18.67 -8.00 13.43
C LYS A 101 -17.72 -8.93 14.18
N ASN A 102 -16.46 -8.94 13.79
CA ASN A 102 -15.43 -9.68 14.53
C ASN A 102 -15.15 -9.03 15.89
N VAL A 103 -14.66 -9.85 16.82
CA VAL A 103 -14.13 -9.40 18.10
C VAL A 103 -12.61 -9.47 18.00
N ASP A 104 -11.96 -8.38 18.42
CA ASP A 104 -10.50 -8.23 18.39
C ASP A 104 -9.89 -8.86 19.65
N TYR A 105 -9.62 -10.17 19.61
CA TYR A 105 -9.07 -10.96 20.74
C TYR A 105 -7.83 -11.80 20.39
N GLN A 106 -7.41 -11.87 19.11
CA GLN A 106 -6.31 -12.76 18.69
C GLN A 106 -4.97 -12.42 19.35
N ASP A 107 -4.86 -11.21 19.91
CA ASP A 107 -3.64 -10.66 20.51
C ASP A 107 -3.76 -10.47 22.04
N ASP A 108 -4.90 -10.82 22.65
CA ASP A 108 -5.16 -10.62 24.09
C ASP A 108 -4.20 -11.42 24.99
N GLN A 109 -3.74 -12.57 24.50
CA GLN A 109 -2.83 -13.46 25.23
C GLN A 109 -1.35 -13.04 25.13
N LEU A 110 -1.02 -11.91 24.50
CA LEU A 110 0.37 -11.45 24.40
C LEU A 110 0.92 -11.15 25.80
N GLN A 111 1.75 -12.06 26.32
CA GLN A 111 2.53 -11.89 27.55
C GLN A 111 3.94 -11.46 27.16
N ILE A 112 4.27 -10.20 27.43
CA ILE A 112 5.59 -9.64 27.15
C ILE A 112 6.07 -8.86 28.38
N SER A 113 7.34 -9.06 28.75
CA SER A 113 7.95 -8.34 29.86
C SER A 113 8.32 -6.91 29.45
N ASP A 114 8.01 -5.95 30.30
CA ASP A 114 8.45 -4.57 30.12
C ASP A 114 9.98 -4.45 30.24
N GLY A 115 10.58 -3.59 29.42
CA GLY A 115 12.01 -3.24 29.52
C GLY A 115 12.99 -4.25 28.95
N MET A 116 12.58 -5.13 28.02
CA MET A 116 13.52 -5.94 27.24
C MET A 116 14.42 -5.08 26.36
N SER A 117 15.70 -5.42 26.31
CA SER A 117 16.61 -4.85 25.31
C SER A 117 16.24 -5.32 23.90
N ILE A 118 16.65 -4.59 22.86
CA ILE A 118 16.43 -4.99 21.45
C ILE A 118 16.95 -6.43 21.18
N PRO A 119 18.17 -6.83 21.61
CA PRO A 119 18.63 -8.20 21.46
C PRO A 119 17.72 -9.24 22.14
N ASP A 120 17.24 -8.94 23.36
CA ASP A 120 16.35 -9.85 24.08
C ASP A 120 15.00 -9.99 23.38
N LEU A 121 14.48 -8.89 22.78
CA LEU A 121 13.24 -8.93 22.01
C LEU A 121 13.40 -9.71 20.69
N ILE A 122 14.53 -9.58 20.01
CA ILE A 122 14.84 -10.39 18.82
C ILE A 122 14.91 -11.87 19.19
N GLU A 123 15.56 -12.18 20.31
CA GLU A 123 15.64 -13.55 20.83
C GLU A 123 14.25 -14.08 21.22
N TYR A 124 13.43 -13.28 21.90
CA TYR A 124 12.04 -13.61 22.20
C TYR A 124 11.24 -13.90 20.92
N CYS A 125 11.35 -13.06 19.89
CA CYS A 125 10.68 -13.30 18.60
C CYS A 125 11.15 -14.60 17.95
N ARG A 126 12.45 -14.94 18.07
CA ARG A 126 13.01 -16.20 17.58
C ARG A 126 12.43 -17.40 18.31
N ILE A 127 12.37 -17.37 19.65
CA ILE A 127 11.80 -18.44 20.47
C ILE A 127 10.32 -18.63 20.16
N MET A 128 9.55 -17.53 20.12
CA MET A 128 8.11 -17.58 19.85
C MET A 128 7.76 -18.05 18.43
N ARG A 129 8.67 -17.87 17.46
CA ARG A 129 8.54 -18.42 16.11
C ARG A 129 8.83 -19.92 16.03
N GLY A 130 9.60 -20.45 16.99
CA GLY A 130 10.12 -21.82 16.99
C GLY A 130 11.54 -21.89 16.40
N GLU A 131 12.44 -22.55 17.13
CA GLU A 131 13.88 -22.60 16.81
C GLU A 131 14.21 -23.35 15.52
N GLU A 132 13.38 -24.29 15.10
CA GLU A 132 13.59 -25.08 13.87
C GLU A 132 13.25 -24.30 12.59
N ARG A 133 12.63 -23.12 12.71
CA ARG A 133 12.27 -22.32 11.54
C ARG A 133 13.49 -21.60 10.96
N PRO A 134 13.55 -21.43 9.62
CA PRO A 134 14.65 -20.72 8.99
C PRO A 134 14.73 -19.28 9.50
N GLN A 135 15.94 -18.72 9.51
CA GLN A 135 16.15 -17.32 9.88
C GLN A 135 15.60 -16.39 8.80
N LEU A 136 15.25 -15.17 9.21
CA LEU A 136 14.83 -14.14 8.28
C LEU A 136 15.93 -13.84 7.26
N VAL A 137 15.52 -13.47 6.05
CA VAL A 137 16.45 -13.06 4.99
C VAL A 137 17.32 -11.93 5.50
N LYS A 138 18.63 -12.13 5.47
CA LYS A 138 19.60 -11.11 5.87
C LYS A 138 19.77 -10.11 4.74
N ARG A 139 19.78 -8.83 5.09
CA ARG A 139 19.97 -7.72 4.17
C ARG A 139 21.05 -6.81 4.72
N LYS A 140 21.67 -6.01 3.85
CA LYS A 140 22.75 -5.10 4.21
C LYS A 140 22.48 -3.72 3.66
N PHE A 141 22.93 -2.71 4.38
CA PHE A 141 22.92 -1.34 3.87
C PHE A 141 23.94 -1.18 2.75
N LEU A 142 23.68 -0.25 1.82
CA LEU A 142 24.55 0.04 0.69
C LEU A 142 25.95 0.48 1.15
N ARG A 143 26.02 1.31 2.19
CA ARG A 143 27.25 1.76 2.84
C ARG A 143 27.32 1.18 4.26
N PRO A 144 27.80 -0.06 4.46
CA PRO A 144 27.93 -0.65 5.79
C PRO A 144 28.96 0.12 6.64
N ASP A 145 28.76 0.21 7.97
CA ASP A 145 29.72 0.87 8.87
C ASP A 145 31.03 0.05 8.95
N GLU A 146 32.16 0.67 8.57
CA GLU A 146 33.49 0.07 8.56
C GLU A 146 33.97 -0.38 9.95
N ARG A 147 33.37 0.14 11.04
CA ARG A 147 33.70 -0.27 12.42
C ARG A 147 33.41 -1.74 12.73
N THR A 148 32.52 -2.37 11.96
CA THR A 148 32.18 -3.80 12.11
C THR A 148 33.25 -4.77 11.56
N GLY A 149 34.34 -4.24 10.99
CA GLY A 149 35.40 -5.00 10.32
C GLY A 149 36.68 -5.29 11.11
N GLN A 150 36.89 -4.76 12.33
CA GLN A 150 38.08 -5.07 13.13
C GLN A 150 37.84 -6.33 14.00
N PRO A 151 38.67 -7.39 13.90
CA PRO A 151 38.63 -8.50 14.85
C PRO A 151 39.23 -8.00 16.17
N ASP A 152 38.40 -7.70 17.16
CA ASP A 152 38.88 -7.46 18.52
C ASP A 152 39.46 -8.77 19.08
N LEU A 153 40.79 -8.81 19.25
CA LEU A 153 41.55 -9.98 19.69
C LEU A 153 41.48 -10.20 21.22
N THR A 154 40.70 -9.41 21.98
CA THR A 154 40.78 -9.43 23.45
C THR A 154 39.62 -10.09 24.22
N ASP A 155 38.51 -10.48 23.61
CA ASP A 155 37.35 -11.01 24.37
C ASP A 155 37.01 -12.49 24.08
N GLY A 156 37.94 -13.37 24.45
CA GLY A 156 37.90 -14.80 24.15
C GLY A 156 36.87 -15.69 24.87
N PHE A 157 35.96 -15.20 25.72
CA PHE A 157 35.08 -16.12 26.50
C PHE A 157 33.62 -15.69 26.78
N ARG A 158 33.11 -14.57 26.25
CA ARG A 158 31.67 -14.20 26.40
C ARG A 158 30.93 -13.81 25.11
N MET A 159 31.59 -13.84 23.96
CA MET A 159 31.09 -13.17 22.74
C MET A 159 30.95 -14.15 21.57
N LEU A 160 30.00 -15.10 21.64
CA LEU A 160 29.78 -16.07 20.55
C LEU A 160 28.34 -16.13 20.00
N LYS A 161 27.47 -15.16 20.35
CA LYS A 161 26.12 -15.08 19.74
C LYS A 161 25.67 -13.69 19.28
N LEU A 162 26.30 -12.59 19.72
CA LEU A 162 25.87 -11.23 19.37
C LEU A 162 26.42 -10.70 18.02
N ASP A 163 27.66 -11.04 17.64
CA ASP A 163 28.32 -10.45 16.45
C ASP A 163 27.73 -10.89 15.10
N ALA A 164 26.86 -11.90 15.07
CA ALA A 164 26.20 -12.32 13.84
C ALA A 164 25.05 -11.38 13.42
N ILE A 165 24.57 -10.54 14.35
CA ILE A 165 23.52 -9.55 14.11
C ILE A 165 24.15 -8.20 13.69
N SER A 166 25.25 -7.78 14.35
CA SER A 166 25.92 -6.49 14.06
C SER A 166 26.59 -6.44 12.68
N LYS A 167 27.03 -7.57 12.12
CA LYS A 167 27.66 -7.61 10.78
C LYS A 167 26.71 -7.39 9.58
N ASN A 168 25.38 -7.35 9.82
CA ASN A 168 24.38 -7.29 8.74
C ASN A 168 23.49 -6.04 8.80
N CYS A 169 23.27 -5.47 9.98
CA CYS A 169 22.54 -4.22 10.14
C CYS A 169 23.54 -3.10 10.41
N SER A 170 23.49 -1.97 9.69
CA SER A 170 24.24 -0.80 10.11
C SER A 170 23.77 -0.40 11.50
N GLU A 171 24.70 -0.24 12.44
CA GLU A 171 24.36 0.24 13.78
C GLU A 171 23.51 1.52 13.66
N PRO A 172 22.52 1.70 14.55
CA PRO A 172 21.77 2.95 14.61
C PRO A 172 22.75 4.12 14.70
N THR A 173 22.55 5.13 13.87
CA THR A 173 23.43 6.28 13.86
C THR A 173 23.41 6.99 15.21
N THR A 174 24.61 7.28 15.74
CA THR A 174 24.77 8.09 16.95
C THR A 174 24.66 9.58 16.66
N ASN A 175 24.53 9.98 15.40
CA ASN A 175 24.41 11.37 15.01
C ASN A 175 22.98 11.89 15.33
N PRO A 176 22.83 12.89 16.21
CA PRO A 176 21.51 13.45 16.57
C PRO A 176 20.78 14.16 15.42
N ALA A 177 21.48 14.51 14.34
CA ALA A 177 20.89 15.11 13.15
C ALA A 177 20.38 14.07 12.14
N GLN A 178 20.64 12.78 12.39
CA GLN A 178 20.22 11.71 11.50
C GLN A 178 19.01 10.95 12.05
N LEU A 179 18.13 10.54 11.13
CA LEU A 179 16.94 9.76 11.40
C LEU A 179 16.88 8.55 10.49
N ARG A 180 16.55 7.39 11.07
CA ARG A 180 16.25 6.17 10.31
C ARG A 180 14.75 6.03 10.08
N ILE A 181 14.35 5.95 8.82
CA ILE A 181 12.96 5.77 8.39
C ILE A 181 12.77 4.36 7.86
N PHE A 182 11.76 3.67 8.36
CA PHE A 182 11.33 2.35 7.90
C PHE A 182 9.97 2.47 7.21
N GLN A 183 9.83 2.01 5.98
CA GLN A 183 8.55 1.94 5.26
C GLN A 183 8.27 0.50 4.86
N TRP A 184 7.04 0.02 5.08
CA TRP A 184 6.70 -1.35 4.71
C TRP A 184 5.20 -1.63 4.60
N ASN A 185 4.80 -2.28 3.51
CA ASN A 185 3.53 -2.99 3.45
C ASN A 185 3.72 -4.37 4.11
N MET A 186 3.06 -4.60 5.25
CA MET A 186 3.29 -5.79 6.07
C MET A 186 2.36 -6.97 5.72
N LEU A 187 1.56 -6.85 4.67
CA LEU A 187 0.54 -7.82 4.23
C LEU A 187 -0.51 -8.14 5.31
N SER A 188 -1.72 -7.62 5.12
CA SER A 188 -2.86 -7.90 6.02
C SER A 188 -3.20 -9.38 6.03
N GLN A 189 -3.76 -9.88 7.13
CA GLN A 189 -4.11 -11.29 7.30
C GLN A 189 -5.09 -11.78 6.22
N THR A 190 -6.03 -10.91 5.88
CA THR A 190 -7.04 -11.17 4.85
C THR A 190 -6.45 -11.33 3.46
N LEU A 191 -5.55 -10.43 3.07
CA LEU A 191 -4.92 -10.51 1.76
C LEU A 191 -4.01 -11.73 1.73
N GLY A 192 -3.21 -11.95 2.78
CA GLY A 192 -2.37 -13.12 2.98
C GLY A 192 -3.05 -14.46 2.68
N MET A 193 -4.20 -14.75 3.31
CA MET A 193 -4.82 -16.08 3.19
C MET A 193 -5.82 -16.24 2.04
N ASN A 194 -6.57 -15.20 1.69
CA ASN A 194 -7.83 -15.41 0.96
C ASN A 194 -7.90 -14.75 -0.42
N ASN A 195 -7.23 -13.62 -0.62
CA ASN A 195 -7.49 -12.79 -1.80
C ASN A 195 -6.36 -12.79 -2.83
N ASP A 196 -5.14 -13.13 -2.41
CA ASP A 196 -3.95 -12.81 -3.17
C ASP A 196 -3.30 -14.02 -3.85
N GLY A 197 -3.63 -15.26 -3.45
CA GLY A 197 -3.27 -16.46 -4.22
C GLY A 197 -1.77 -16.77 -4.25
N PHE A 198 -1.13 -16.81 -3.08
CA PHE A 198 0.28 -17.18 -2.91
C PHE A 198 0.50 -18.70 -3.06
N ILE A 199 0.52 -19.20 -4.30
CA ILE A 199 0.50 -20.64 -4.59
C ILE A 199 1.74 -21.43 -4.13
N ARG A 200 2.88 -20.75 -3.90
CA ARG A 200 4.13 -21.37 -3.42
C ARG A 200 4.38 -21.16 -1.93
N CYS A 201 3.59 -20.31 -1.26
CA CYS A 201 3.73 -20.08 0.15
C CYS A 201 3.02 -21.19 0.95
N PRO A 202 3.69 -21.85 1.91
CA PRO A 202 3.01 -22.75 2.84
C PRO A 202 1.88 -22.00 3.56
N ILE A 203 0.69 -22.60 3.63
CA ILE A 203 -0.49 -21.90 4.19
C ILE A 203 -0.28 -21.47 5.65
N ASP A 204 0.45 -22.28 6.42
CA ASP A 204 0.79 -21.96 7.80
C ASP A 204 1.67 -20.71 7.88
N ALA A 205 2.57 -20.50 6.91
CA ALA A 205 3.42 -19.30 6.85
C ALA A 205 2.63 -18.02 6.57
N LEU A 206 1.42 -18.12 6.00
CA LEU A 206 0.52 -16.98 5.75
C LEU A 206 -0.29 -16.58 7.00
N THR A 207 -0.37 -17.45 8.00
CA THR A 207 -1.16 -17.17 9.21
C THR A 207 -0.55 -16.03 10.04
N TRP A 208 -1.41 -15.24 10.68
CA TRP A 208 -0.97 -14.13 11.54
C TRP A 208 -0.07 -14.64 12.66
N GLU A 209 -0.43 -15.77 13.26
CA GLU A 209 0.35 -16.44 14.31
C GLU A 209 1.80 -16.69 13.90
N CYS A 210 2.02 -17.13 12.65
CA CYS A 210 3.36 -17.34 12.12
C CYS A 210 4.08 -16.04 11.74
N ARG A 211 3.37 -15.05 11.22
CA ARG A 211 3.98 -13.83 10.66
C ARG A 211 4.28 -12.78 11.73
N ARG A 212 3.46 -12.65 12.77
CA ARG A 212 3.52 -11.56 13.75
C ARG A 212 4.90 -11.34 14.38
N TYR A 213 5.60 -12.40 14.78
CA TYR A 213 6.95 -12.26 15.37
C TYR A 213 8.05 -12.03 14.34
N GLN A 214 7.85 -12.46 13.09
CA GLN A 214 8.76 -12.13 11.99
C GLN A 214 8.64 -10.65 11.61
N VAL A 215 7.40 -10.12 11.60
CA VAL A 215 7.12 -8.69 11.39
C VAL A 215 7.82 -7.84 12.45
N ILE A 216 7.70 -8.22 13.73
CA ILE A 216 8.39 -7.49 14.81
C ILE A 216 9.89 -7.60 14.67
N GLN A 217 10.43 -8.80 14.44
CA GLN A 217 11.86 -8.98 14.26
C GLN A 217 12.41 -8.10 13.13
N GLU A 218 11.73 -8.04 11.98
CA GLU A 218 12.12 -7.19 10.84
C GLU A 218 12.14 -5.70 11.21
N ILE A 219 11.17 -5.22 11.99
CA ILE A 219 11.13 -3.81 12.43
C ILE A 219 12.27 -3.54 13.42
N VAL A 220 12.37 -4.32 14.50
CA VAL A 220 13.26 -4.00 15.63
C VAL A 220 14.73 -4.25 15.32
N GLN A 221 15.06 -5.20 14.43
CA GLN A 221 16.45 -5.43 14.02
C GLN A 221 17.03 -4.28 13.20
N ASN A 222 16.18 -3.50 12.54
CA ASN A 222 16.58 -2.29 11.81
C ASN A 222 16.62 -1.05 12.71
N ASP A 223 16.02 -1.13 13.90
CA ASP A 223 15.97 -0.10 14.93
C ASP A 223 15.63 1.34 14.45
N PRO A 224 14.55 1.52 13.67
CA PRO A 224 14.20 2.81 13.07
C PRO A 224 13.76 3.89 14.08
N ASP A 225 13.95 5.16 13.75
CA ASP A 225 13.35 6.25 14.54
C ASP A 225 11.85 6.41 14.23
N ILE A 226 11.44 6.18 12.97
CA ILE A 226 10.06 6.26 12.50
C ILE A 226 9.72 5.06 11.60
N VAL A 227 8.56 4.45 11.81
CA VAL A 227 8.04 3.30 11.06
C VAL A 227 6.73 3.68 10.37
N CYS A 228 6.67 3.57 9.05
CA CYS A 228 5.50 3.81 8.22
C CYS A 228 4.98 2.49 7.65
N LEU A 229 3.83 2.03 8.14
CA LEU A 229 3.25 0.73 7.77
C LEU A 229 1.98 0.88 6.94
N GLN A 230 1.79 -0.04 6.00
CA GLN A 230 0.56 -0.24 5.23
C GLN A 230 0.00 -1.64 5.48
N GLU A 231 -1.30 -1.82 5.25
CA GLU A 231 -2.03 -3.07 5.49
C GLU A 231 -2.00 -3.57 6.94
N VAL A 232 -2.05 -2.62 7.89
CA VAL A 232 -2.07 -2.95 9.31
C VAL A 232 -3.49 -3.30 9.75
N ASP A 233 -3.77 -4.56 10.05
CA ASP A 233 -5.03 -5.05 10.65
C ASP A 233 -4.88 -5.51 12.12
N HIS A 234 -3.64 -5.67 12.61
CA HIS A 234 -3.31 -6.02 13.99
C HIS A 234 -2.60 -4.90 14.75
N PHE A 235 -3.16 -3.68 14.72
CA PHE A 235 -2.50 -2.51 15.31
C PHE A 235 -2.26 -2.64 16.83
N LYS A 236 -3.20 -3.22 17.59
CA LYS A 236 -3.05 -3.40 19.04
C LYS A 236 -1.86 -4.27 19.42
N PHE A 237 -1.61 -5.34 18.66
CA PHE A 237 -0.43 -6.18 18.84
C PHE A 237 0.85 -5.37 18.64
N LEU A 238 0.97 -4.68 17.50
CA LEU A 238 2.14 -3.85 17.17
C LEU A 238 2.35 -2.77 18.23
N GLN A 239 1.28 -2.09 18.67
CA GLN A 239 1.34 -1.07 19.70
C GLN A 239 1.86 -1.63 21.03
N LYS A 240 1.36 -2.79 21.47
CA LYS A 240 1.78 -3.39 22.74
C LYS A 240 3.23 -3.83 22.74
N ILE A 241 3.69 -4.49 21.68
CA ILE A 241 5.05 -5.02 21.59
C ILE A 241 6.08 -3.91 21.30
N LEU A 242 5.80 -2.98 20.39
CA LEU A 242 6.72 -1.88 20.07
C LEU A 242 6.80 -0.85 21.21
N ALA A 243 5.76 -0.72 22.04
CA ALA A 243 5.83 0.11 23.24
C ALA A 243 6.93 -0.33 24.22
N THR A 244 7.28 -1.63 24.24
CA THR A 244 8.41 -2.13 25.05
C THR A 244 9.76 -1.58 24.57
N GLN A 245 9.84 -1.17 23.30
CA GLN A 245 11.00 -0.55 22.65
C GLN A 245 10.81 0.97 22.51
N ASN A 246 9.98 1.55 23.37
CA ASN A 246 9.70 2.99 23.45
C ASN A 246 9.04 3.63 22.22
N TYR A 247 8.43 2.82 21.35
CA TYR A 247 7.61 3.36 20.27
C TYR A 247 6.22 3.78 20.75
N GLU A 248 5.66 4.76 20.08
CA GLU A 248 4.24 5.12 20.13
C GLU A 248 3.70 5.17 18.70
N GLY A 249 2.40 4.86 18.53
CA GLY A 249 1.81 4.63 17.22
C GLY A 249 0.50 5.38 17.00
N VAL A 250 0.31 5.83 15.76
CA VAL A 250 -0.95 6.36 15.23
C VAL A 250 -1.45 5.42 14.14
N PHE A 251 -2.76 5.14 14.13
CA PHE A 251 -3.41 4.25 13.15
C PHE A 251 -4.60 4.91 12.49
N PHE A 252 -4.76 4.69 11.19
CA PHE A 252 -5.93 5.13 10.45
C PHE A 252 -6.46 4.01 9.53
N PRO A 253 -7.63 3.42 9.84
CA PRO A 253 -8.19 2.31 9.08
C PRO A 253 -8.81 2.74 7.76
N LYS A 254 -8.80 1.85 6.76
CA LYS A 254 -9.56 2.04 5.54
C LYS A 254 -11.07 2.03 5.85
N PRO A 255 -11.86 2.94 5.26
CA PRO A 255 -13.30 3.00 5.52
C PRO A 255 -14.07 1.72 5.17
N ASP A 256 -13.63 0.98 4.16
CA ASP A 256 -14.22 -0.29 3.73
C ASP A 256 -13.13 -1.32 3.40
N SER A 257 -12.47 -1.82 4.44
CA SER A 257 -11.39 -2.80 4.31
C SER A 257 -11.90 -4.21 3.92
N PRO A 258 -11.18 -4.96 3.06
CA PRO A 258 -11.41 -6.39 2.85
C PRO A 258 -11.43 -7.20 4.14
N CYS A 259 -10.67 -6.76 5.14
CA CYS A 259 -10.52 -7.42 6.43
C CYS A 259 -11.81 -7.48 7.25
N LEU A 260 -12.80 -6.65 6.92
CA LEU A 260 -14.13 -6.64 7.54
C LEU A 260 -15.03 -7.80 7.07
N TYR A 261 -14.61 -8.55 6.05
CA TYR A 261 -15.43 -9.58 5.41
C TYR A 261 -14.94 -11.00 5.65
N ILE A 262 -13.97 -11.18 6.55
CA ILE A 262 -13.43 -12.48 6.94
C ILE A 262 -13.71 -12.72 8.40
N ASN A 263 -14.13 -13.94 8.75
CA ASN A 263 -14.33 -14.33 10.13
C ASN A 263 -13.00 -14.32 10.88
N ASP A 264 -13.05 -14.00 12.17
CA ASP A 264 -11.93 -14.12 13.09
C ASP A 264 -10.71 -13.25 12.70
N ASN A 265 -10.94 -12.04 12.16
CA ASN A 265 -9.90 -11.02 11.96
C ASN A 265 -10.07 -9.81 12.91
N ASN A 266 -8.99 -9.13 13.28
CA ASN A 266 -8.98 -8.10 14.34
C ASN A 266 -9.47 -6.70 13.95
N GLY A 267 -9.87 -6.48 12.68
CA GLY A 267 -10.47 -5.23 12.25
C GLY A 267 -10.18 -4.87 10.80
N PRO A 268 -10.51 -3.64 10.38
CA PRO A 268 -10.13 -3.15 9.06
C PRO A 268 -8.61 -2.92 8.96
N ASP A 269 -8.01 -3.27 7.83
CA ASP A 269 -6.64 -2.84 7.53
C ASP A 269 -6.55 -1.33 7.32
N GLY A 270 -5.37 -0.78 7.55
CA GLY A 270 -5.10 0.65 7.41
C GLY A 270 -3.63 0.98 7.25
N CYS A 271 -3.31 2.26 7.45
CA CYS A 271 -1.94 2.73 7.57
C CYS A 271 -1.63 3.02 9.04
N ALA A 272 -0.36 2.85 9.43
CA ALA A 272 0.12 3.22 10.76
C ALA A 272 1.45 3.98 10.67
N VAL A 273 1.69 4.86 11.63
CA VAL A 273 2.99 5.50 11.87
C VAL A 273 3.40 5.24 13.31
N PHE A 274 4.55 4.61 13.52
CA PHE A 274 5.18 4.50 14.83
C PHE A 274 6.44 5.36 14.90
N TYR A 275 6.78 5.84 16.10
CA TYR A 275 7.98 6.65 16.32
C TYR A 275 8.58 6.39 17.71
N LYS A 276 9.90 6.50 17.83
CA LYS A 276 10.62 6.42 19.11
C LYS A 276 10.38 7.68 19.94
N LYS A 277 9.71 7.55 21.10
CA LYS A 277 9.33 8.69 21.95
C LYS A 277 10.52 9.40 22.61
N ASP A 278 11.64 8.72 22.78
CA ASP A 278 12.90 9.26 23.32
C ASP A 278 13.70 10.05 22.28
N ARG A 279 13.42 9.85 20.99
CA ARG A 279 14.08 10.55 19.88
C ARG A 279 13.20 11.66 19.31
N LEU A 280 11.89 11.46 19.30
CA LEU A 280 10.92 12.31 18.62
C LEU A 280 9.76 12.69 19.55
N GLU A 281 9.29 13.92 19.40
CA GLU A 281 8.04 14.43 19.94
C GLU A 281 7.02 14.51 18.79
N LEU A 282 5.86 13.84 18.93
CA LEU A 282 4.74 14.02 18.00
C LEU A 282 4.03 15.33 18.33
N LEU A 283 4.13 16.31 17.43
CA LEU A 283 3.47 17.62 17.58
C LEU A 283 1.99 17.53 17.23
N ASN A 284 1.68 16.86 16.11
CA ASN A 284 0.32 16.64 15.65
C ASN A 284 0.28 15.54 14.58
N HIS A 285 -0.90 14.98 14.32
CA HIS A 285 -1.12 14.11 13.17
C HIS A 285 -2.45 14.41 12.50
N PHE A 286 -2.49 14.20 11.19
CA PHE A 286 -3.66 14.42 10.36
C PHE A 286 -3.93 13.18 9.52
N THR A 287 -5.20 12.90 9.28
CA THR A 287 -5.62 11.74 8.50
C THR A 287 -6.49 12.18 7.34
N ARG A 288 -6.40 11.46 6.22
CA ARG A 288 -7.19 11.75 5.02
C ARG A 288 -7.65 10.47 4.35
N VAL A 289 -8.95 10.39 4.08
CA VAL A 289 -9.47 9.47 3.05
C VAL A 289 -9.26 10.16 1.72
N LEU A 290 -8.40 9.60 0.87
CA LEU A 290 -8.00 10.22 -0.38
C LEU A 290 -9.19 10.36 -1.32
N GLU A 291 -9.28 11.50 -1.96
CA GLU A 291 -10.32 11.80 -2.94
C GLU A 291 -9.83 11.56 -4.36
N VAL A 292 -10.75 11.13 -5.20
CA VAL A 292 -10.56 11.02 -6.65
C VAL A 292 -11.69 11.79 -7.30
N TRP A 293 -11.36 12.82 -8.07
CA TRP A 293 -12.35 13.73 -8.67
C TRP A 293 -13.38 14.26 -7.66
N ARG A 294 -12.93 14.63 -6.45
CA ARG A 294 -13.74 15.17 -5.33
C ARG A 294 -14.72 14.15 -4.71
N VAL A 295 -14.47 12.87 -4.91
CA VAL A 295 -15.23 11.78 -4.28
C VAL A 295 -14.28 10.97 -3.43
N GLN A 296 -14.68 10.72 -2.18
CA GLN A 296 -13.92 9.86 -1.28
C GLN A 296 -13.71 8.49 -1.92
N SER A 297 -12.44 8.09 -2.00
CA SER A 297 -12.06 6.73 -2.33
C SER A 297 -12.12 5.85 -1.08
N ASN A 298 -11.44 4.71 -1.12
CA ASN A 298 -11.24 3.83 0.03
C ASN A 298 -9.77 3.83 0.52
N GLN A 299 -8.90 4.61 -0.13
CA GLN A 299 -7.49 4.70 0.26
C GLN A 299 -7.29 5.83 1.25
N VAL A 300 -6.29 5.68 2.11
CA VAL A 300 -6.06 6.55 3.25
C VAL A 300 -4.61 6.98 3.34
N ALA A 301 -4.39 8.14 3.96
CA ALA A 301 -3.08 8.68 4.27
C ALA A 301 -3.04 9.22 5.70
N ILE A 302 -1.86 9.15 6.32
CA ILE A 302 -1.53 9.79 7.60
C ILE A 302 -0.35 10.73 7.35
N ALA A 303 -0.45 11.97 7.80
CA ALA A 303 0.67 12.91 7.87
C ALA A 303 0.92 13.27 9.35
N ALA A 304 2.10 12.96 9.86
CA ALA A 304 2.51 13.20 11.23
C ALA A 304 3.63 14.23 11.29
N LEU A 305 3.45 15.24 12.14
CA LEU A 305 4.42 16.29 12.41
C LEU A 305 5.23 15.92 13.63
N PHE A 306 6.54 15.81 13.44
CA PHE A 306 7.47 15.45 14.50
C PHE A 306 8.44 16.59 14.77
N ARG A 307 8.94 16.65 16.01
CA ARG A 307 10.11 17.41 16.40
C ARG A 307 11.18 16.45 16.93
N THR A 308 12.40 16.55 16.42
CA THR A 308 13.55 15.82 16.97
C THR A 308 13.89 16.38 18.35
N ARG A 309 14.09 15.52 19.34
CA ARG A 309 14.42 15.98 20.70
C ARG A 309 15.85 16.50 20.81
N ASP A 310 16.77 15.92 20.03
CA ASP A 310 18.19 16.28 20.09
C ASP A 310 18.48 17.61 19.37
N THR A 311 17.80 17.89 18.26
CA THR A 311 18.08 19.07 17.42
C THR A 311 16.95 20.09 17.36
N ASN A 312 15.78 19.81 17.96
CA ASN A 312 14.56 20.64 17.90
C ASN A 312 14.10 20.96 16.47
N GLN A 313 14.50 20.15 15.50
CA GLN A 313 14.11 20.31 14.10
C GLN A 313 12.76 19.63 13.87
N GLU A 314 11.89 20.28 13.12
CA GLU A 314 10.56 19.75 12.82
C GLU A 314 10.54 19.15 11.42
N LEU A 315 9.83 18.04 11.24
CA LEU A 315 9.63 17.38 9.96
C LEU A 315 8.22 16.78 9.87
N CYS A 316 7.74 16.60 8.64
CA CYS A 316 6.47 15.94 8.34
C CYS A 316 6.75 14.57 7.71
N VAL A 317 6.30 13.49 8.35
CA VAL A 317 6.39 12.14 7.79
C VAL A 317 5.00 11.65 7.42
N THR A 318 4.85 11.16 6.20
CA THR A 318 3.58 10.72 5.64
C THR A 318 3.65 9.26 5.23
N THR A 319 2.57 8.52 5.46
CA THR A 319 2.38 7.16 4.94
C THR A 319 1.07 7.07 4.17
N THR A 320 1.04 6.30 3.07
CA THR A 320 -0.16 6.06 2.27
C THR A 320 -0.14 4.65 1.66
N HIS A 321 -1.31 4.18 1.23
CA HIS A 321 -1.46 2.99 0.41
C HIS A 321 -2.44 3.34 -0.73
N LEU A 322 -1.96 3.41 -1.98
CA LEU A 322 -2.78 3.74 -3.14
C LEU A 322 -3.52 2.52 -3.72
N LYS A 323 -4.42 2.77 -4.68
CA LYS A 323 -5.26 1.69 -5.21
C LYS A 323 -4.44 0.66 -5.98
N ALA A 324 -4.46 -0.58 -5.47
CA ALA A 324 -3.94 -1.77 -6.13
C ALA A 324 -4.69 -2.15 -7.42
N ARG A 325 -4.06 -3.05 -8.19
CA ARG A 325 -4.42 -3.62 -9.52
C ARG A 325 -3.92 -2.84 -10.73
N LYS A 326 -3.66 -3.58 -11.82
CA LYS A 326 -3.15 -3.07 -13.10
C LYS A 326 -4.28 -2.64 -14.04
N GLY A 327 -4.00 -1.64 -14.87
CA GLY A 327 -4.88 -1.18 -15.94
C GLY A 327 -4.84 0.34 -16.10
N ALA A 328 -4.98 0.82 -17.34
CA ALA A 328 -4.85 2.25 -17.66
C ALA A 328 -5.79 3.15 -16.86
N LEU A 329 -7.01 2.67 -16.55
CA LEU A 329 -7.96 3.40 -15.70
C LEU A 329 -7.49 3.52 -14.25
N LEU A 330 -6.88 2.46 -13.71
CA LEU A 330 -6.38 2.41 -12.34
C LEU A 330 -5.11 3.25 -12.18
N SER A 331 -4.25 3.28 -13.19
CA SER A 331 -3.11 4.19 -13.23
C SER A 331 -3.55 5.66 -13.16
N LYS A 332 -4.60 6.04 -13.92
CA LYS A 332 -5.20 7.37 -13.81
C LYS A 332 -5.81 7.62 -12.43
N LEU A 333 -6.49 6.63 -11.86
CA LEU A 333 -7.07 6.74 -10.52
C LEU A 333 -5.98 6.97 -9.46
N ARG A 334 -4.90 6.20 -9.47
CA ARG A 334 -3.74 6.39 -8.57
C ARG A 334 -3.13 7.78 -8.72
N ASN A 335 -3.01 8.25 -9.96
CA ASN A 335 -2.51 9.61 -10.21
C ASN A 335 -3.39 10.69 -9.58
N GLU A 336 -4.71 10.55 -9.66
CA GLU A 336 -5.64 11.49 -9.01
C GLU A 336 -5.61 11.37 -7.48
N GLN A 337 -5.49 10.16 -6.93
CA GLN A 337 -5.26 9.95 -5.49
C GLN A 337 -3.98 10.64 -5.03
N GLY A 338 -2.91 10.55 -5.83
CA GLY A 338 -1.64 11.18 -5.51
C GLY A 338 -1.68 12.70 -5.58
N LYS A 339 -2.43 13.29 -6.51
CA LYS A 339 -2.63 14.75 -6.52
C LYS A 339 -3.32 15.23 -5.24
N ASP A 340 -4.34 14.50 -4.80
CA ASP A 340 -5.04 14.79 -3.54
C ASP A 340 -4.12 14.61 -2.32
N LEU A 341 -3.33 13.53 -2.31
CA LEU A 341 -2.29 13.27 -1.32
C LEU A 341 -1.27 14.40 -1.23
N LEU A 342 -0.70 14.83 -2.36
CA LEU A 342 0.31 15.88 -2.38
C LEU A 342 -0.25 17.22 -1.88
N GLY A 343 -1.47 17.58 -2.27
CA GLY A 343 -2.14 18.79 -1.75
C GLY A 343 -2.44 18.71 -0.25
N PHE A 344 -2.78 17.52 0.26
CA PHE A 344 -2.95 17.29 1.69
C PHE A 344 -1.63 17.41 2.47
N VAL A 345 -0.56 16.78 1.97
CA VAL A 345 0.76 16.83 2.62
C VAL A 345 1.32 18.25 2.60
N ASP A 346 1.19 18.99 1.50
CA ASP A 346 1.61 20.38 1.40
C ASP A 346 0.90 21.27 2.43
N ALA A 347 -0.41 21.10 2.58
CA ALA A 347 -1.21 21.83 3.56
C ALA A 347 -0.81 21.51 5.01
N VAL A 348 -0.43 20.27 5.32
CA VAL A 348 -0.03 19.83 6.67
C VAL A 348 1.42 20.17 6.99
N ALA A 349 2.33 20.05 6.02
CA ALA A 349 3.75 20.21 6.25
C ALA A 349 4.13 21.66 6.59
N GLU A 350 3.39 22.66 6.10
CA GLU A 350 3.60 24.09 6.40
C GLU A 350 5.08 24.52 6.29
N LYS A 351 5.77 24.14 5.21
CA LYS A 351 7.20 24.39 4.97
C LYS A 351 8.17 23.61 5.87
N ARG A 352 7.75 22.55 6.57
CA ARG A 352 8.66 21.56 7.19
C ARG A 352 9.19 20.58 6.12
N PRO A 353 10.40 20.03 6.28
CA PRO A 353 10.92 18.94 5.45
C PRO A 353 9.92 17.77 5.43
N VAL A 354 9.70 17.18 4.25
CA VAL A 354 8.75 16.08 4.08
C VAL A 354 9.49 14.79 3.77
N ILE A 355 9.05 13.71 4.40
CA ILE A 355 9.32 12.33 3.99
C ILE A 355 7.97 11.69 3.69
N LEU A 356 7.77 11.25 2.44
CA LEU A 356 6.56 10.62 1.94
C LEU A 356 6.83 9.15 1.64
N CYS A 357 6.36 8.30 2.53
CA CYS A 357 6.44 6.85 2.46
C CYS A 357 5.12 6.27 1.91
N GLY A 358 5.19 5.10 1.27
CA GLY A 358 3.99 4.31 1.04
C GLY A 358 4.13 3.25 -0.04
N ASP A 359 3.08 2.42 -0.12
CA ASP A 359 2.81 1.54 -1.25
C ASP A 359 1.96 2.31 -2.26
N PHE A 360 2.58 2.70 -3.37
CA PHE A 360 1.92 3.45 -4.43
C PHE A 360 1.23 2.54 -5.44
N ASN A 361 1.45 1.22 -5.39
CA ASN A 361 0.93 0.26 -6.37
C ASN A 361 1.19 0.68 -7.83
N ALA A 362 2.28 1.41 -8.06
CA ALA A 362 2.60 2.05 -9.33
C ALA A 362 4.09 1.92 -9.62
N GLU A 363 4.41 1.40 -10.80
CA GLU A 363 5.79 1.34 -11.30
C GLU A 363 6.35 2.75 -11.56
N PRO A 364 7.68 2.95 -11.59
CA PRO A 364 8.27 4.27 -11.82
C PRO A 364 7.87 4.92 -13.16
N ILE A 365 7.41 4.10 -14.12
CA ILE A 365 6.92 4.58 -15.42
C ILE A 365 5.48 5.12 -15.37
N GLU A 366 4.76 4.92 -14.28
CA GLU A 366 3.38 5.40 -14.15
C GLU A 366 3.29 6.92 -13.87
N PRO A 367 2.20 7.59 -14.27
CA PRO A 367 2.09 9.05 -14.17
C PRO A 367 2.19 9.60 -12.75
N ILE A 368 1.83 8.80 -11.74
CA ILE A 368 1.91 9.20 -10.34
C ILE A 368 3.36 9.47 -9.91
N TYR A 369 4.30 8.64 -10.34
CA TYR A 369 5.72 8.79 -9.99
C TYR A 369 6.24 10.16 -10.46
N SER A 370 6.01 10.48 -11.74
CA SER A 370 6.33 11.79 -12.31
C SER A 370 5.57 12.95 -11.63
N THR A 371 4.33 12.73 -11.21
CA THR A 371 3.53 13.75 -10.50
C THR A 371 4.13 14.09 -9.13
N VAL A 372 4.61 13.09 -8.39
CA VAL A 372 5.30 13.29 -7.10
C VAL A 372 6.58 14.09 -7.30
N LEU A 373 7.44 13.67 -8.24
CA LEU A 373 8.74 14.32 -8.48
C LEU A 373 8.61 15.76 -9.03
N ASN A 374 7.55 16.05 -9.79
CA ASN A 374 7.32 17.38 -10.36
C ASN A 374 6.51 18.31 -9.45
N TYR A 375 6.10 17.86 -8.26
CA TYR A 375 5.34 18.67 -7.32
C TYR A 375 6.24 19.69 -6.60
N LYS A 376 6.38 20.87 -7.22
CA LYS A 376 7.30 21.94 -6.78
C LYS A 376 7.20 22.35 -5.30
N PRO A 377 6.01 22.50 -4.68
CA PRO A 377 5.93 22.97 -3.29
C PRO A 377 6.68 22.09 -2.27
N LEU A 378 6.74 20.78 -2.53
CA LEU A 378 7.39 19.83 -1.61
C LEU A 378 8.82 19.44 -2.04
N GLY A 379 9.18 19.66 -3.31
CA GLY A 379 10.52 19.40 -3.84
C GLY A 379 10.98 17.95 -3.67
N LEU A 380 10.08 17.00 -3.92
CA LEU A 380 10.30 15.58 -3.61
C LEU A 380 11.20 14.89 -4.64
N THR A 381 12.12 14.05 -4.16
CA THR A 381 12.89 13.07 -4.95
C THR A 381 12.80 11.67 -4.31
N SER A 382 13.21 10.61 -5.01
CA SER A 382 13.24 9.24 -4.46
C SER A 382 14.57 8.96 -3.75
N ALA A 383 14.51 8.43 -2.52
CA ALA A 383 15.67 8.11 -1.69
C ALA A 383 16.57 7.04 -2.31
N TYR A 384 15.98 5.94 -2.82
CA TYR A 384 16.74 4.86 -3.43
C TYR A 384 17.33 5.30 -4.76
N SER A 385 16.53 5.91 -5.64
CA SER A 385 17.02 6.48 -6.90
C SER A 385 18.19 7.45 -6.71
N ASP A 386 18.11 8.38 -5.76
CA ASP A 386 19.16 9.37 -5.52
C ASP A 386 20.44 8.73 -4.97
N LEU A 387 20.32 7.71 -4.11
CA LEU A 387 21.47 7.03 -3.52
C LEU A 387 22.15 6.10 -4.54
N LEU A 388 21.38 5.33 -5.31
CA LEU A 388 21.91 4.43 -6.35
C LEU A 388 22.57 5.20 -7.51
N ALA A 389 22.04 6.38 -7.85
CA ALA A 389 22.67 7.25 -8.83
C ALA A 389 24.05 7.80 -8.39
N GLN A 390 24.31 7.90 -7.08
CA GLN A 390 25.58 8.40 -6.54
C GLN A 390 26.71 7.37 -6.59
N GLU A 391 26.40 6.08 -6.38
CA GLU A 391 27.42 5.03 -6.32
C GLU A 391 28.01 4.69 -7.70
N GLY A 392 27.32 5.05 -8.80
CA GLY A 392 27.85 4.91 -10.16
C GLY A 392 28.17 3.48 -10.60
N ASP A 393 27.86 2.46 -9.80
CA ASP A 393 28.16 1.05 -10.09
C ASP A 393 27.01 0.38 -10.85
N PRO A 394 27.21 0.00 -12.13
CA PRO A 394 26.23 -0.74 -12.92
C PRO A 394 25.97 -2.15 -12.38
N SER A 395 26.77 -2.67 -11.44
CA SER A 395 26.61 -4.03 -10.91
C SER A 395 25.29 -4.22 -10.13
N PHE A 396 24.80 -3.17 -9.45
CA PHE A 396 23.45 -3.14 -8.87
C PHE A 396 22.36 -2.84 -9.91
N MET A 397 22.74 -2.33 -11.09
CA MET A 397 21.84 -1.94 -12.18
C MET A 397 21.63 -3.01 -13.26
N ILE A 398 22.16 -4.24 -13.14
CA ILE A 398 22.07 -5.22 -14.23
C ILE A 398 21.67 -6.62 -13.74
N LYS A 399 20.46 -7.04 -14.13
CA LYS A 399 20.15 -8.23 -14.97
C LYS A 399 18.64 -8.51 -14.89
N ASP A 400 17.82 -7.85 -15.71
CA ASP A 400 16.50 -8.42 -16.09
C ASP A 400 15.84 -7.79 -17.33
N LEU A 401 16.49 -6.81 -17.99
CA LEU A 401 16.02 -6.30 -19.29
C LEU A 401 16.17 -7.30 -20.45
N GLN A 402 16.80 -8.47 -20.24
CA GLN A 402 16.87 -9.53 -21.26
C GLN A 402 15.69 -10.50 -21.24
N GLN A 403 14.87 -10.57 -20.18
CA GLN A 403 13.69 -11.44 -20.18
C GLN A 403 12.42 -10.78 -20.76
N LEU A 404 12.33 -9.44 -20.76
CA LEU A 404 11.16 -8.72 -21.28
C LEU A 404 11.20 -8.46 -22.80
N GLN A 405 12.33 -8.67 -23.48
CA GLN A 405 12.43 -8.53 -24.93
C GLN A 405 12.09 -9.82 -25.71
N HIS A 406 11.98 -10.97 -25.05
CA HIS A 406 11.68 -12.23 -25.75
C HIS A 406 10.19 -12.49 -26.07
N GLN A 407 9.27 -11.60 -25.67
CA GLN A 407 7.85 -11.69 -26.05
C GLN A 407 7.44 -10.75 -27.20
N ALA A 408 8.33 -9.90 -27.71
CA ALA A 408 8.02 -8.96 -28.80
C ALA A 408 8.52 -9.41 -30.19
N SER A 409 9.21 -10.56 -30.28
CA SER A 409 9.85 -11.01 -31.52
C SER A 409 9.14 -12.21 -32.16
N ILE A 410 7.81 -12.12 -32.34
CA ILE A 410 7.08 -13.01 -33.25
C ILE A 410 6.03 -12.17 -33.99
N THR A 411 6.46 -11.23 -34.83
CA THR A 411 5.75 -10.81 -36.06
C THR A 411 6.55 -9.70 -36.75
N SER A 412 7.37 -10.04 -37.74
CA SER A 412 7.50 -9.31 -39.02
C SER A 412 8.79 -9.71 -39.74
N SER A 413 8.69 -10.70 -40.60
CA SER A 413 9.62 -10.92 -41.70
C SER A 413 9.20 -10.05 -42.88
N THR A 414 10.04 -9.10 -43.33
CA THR A 414 10.23 -8.74 -44.76
C THR A 414 11.25 -7.60 -44.93
N HIS A 415 12.30 -7.89 -45.71
CA HIS A 415 13.00 -7.05 -46.70
C HIS A 415 13.87 -5.81 -46.30
N SER A 416 15.19 -6.05 -46.41
CA SER A 416 16.25 -5.31 -47.16
C SER A 416 16.59 -3.83 -46.91
N ALA A 417 17.86 -3.66 -46.50
CA ALA A 417 18.94 -2.80 -47.02
C ALA A 417 18.74 -1.28 -47.20
N ASP A 418 19.75 -0.59 -46.66
CA ASP A 418 20.18 0.80 -46.88
C ASP A 418 19.30 1.91 -46.26
N ASP A 419 19.78 2.50 -45.14
CA ASP A 419 20.18 3.92 -45.16
C ASP A 419 20.91 4.34 -43.86
N ASP A 420 21.96 5.13 -44.05
CA ASP A 420 22.76 5.80 -43.02
C ASP A 420 21.91 6.82 -42.23
N CYS A 421 21.62 6.53 -40.96
CA CYS A 421 21.18 7.56 -40.00
C CYS A 421 21.54 7.13 -38.56
N ALA A 422 22.84 6.98 -38.29
CA ALA A 422 23.36 6.69 -36.97
C ALA A 422 24.24 7.85 -36.46
N SER A 423 23.71 9.08 -36.44
CA SER A 423 24.42 10.21 -35.80
C SER A 423 23.54 11.39 -35.37
N SER A 424 22.22 11.22 -35.20
CA SER A 424 21.35 12.35 -34.80
C SER A 424 20.24 12.02 -33.79
N LEU A 425 20.47 11.06 -32.87
CA LEU A 425 19.57 10.83 -31.73
C LEU A 425 20.18 11.22 -30.37
N SER A 426 21.35 11.86 -30.34
CA SER A 426 21.91 12.46 -29.12
C SER A 426 21.28 13.83 -28.84
N SER A 427 20.16 13.82 -28.10
CA SER A 427 19.62 14.88 -27.21
C SER A 427 18.09 15.04 -27.24
N CYS A 428 17.33 13.94 -27.23
CA CYS A 428 16.01 14.02 -26.60
C CYS A 428 16.26 13.97 -25.08
N GLY A 429 16.26 15.14 -24.42
CA GLY A 429 16.56 15.25 -22.98
C GLY A 429 15.56 14.43 -22.16
N ARG A 430 16.03 13.35 -21.51
CA ARG A 430 15.23 12.57 -20.57
C ARG A 430 14.72 13.48 -19.46
N THR A 431 13.46 13.32 -19.08
CA THR A 431 12.88 14.04 -17.94
C THR A 431 13.52 13.60 -16.63
N THR A 432 13.45 14.45 -15.60
CA THR A 432 13.92 14.10 -14.25
C THR A 432 13.30 12.80 -13.74
N ALA A 433 12.01 12.58 -14.03
CA ALA A 433 11.32 11.37 -13.64
C ALA A 433 11.84 10.13 -14.38
N GLU A 434 12.15 10.22 -15.67
CA GLU A 434 12.73 9.11 -16.44
C GLU A 434 14.14 8.75 -15.98
N LEU A 435 14.96 9.75 -15.64
CA LEU A 435 16.29 9.53 -15.07
C LEU A 435 16.19 8.86 -13.71
N SER A 436 15.31 9.35 -12.84
CA SER A 436 15.09 8.77 -11.52
C SER A 436 14.55 7.35 -11.61
N ALA A 437 13.54 7.11 -12.45
CA ALA A 437 12.99 5.78 -12.69
C ALA A 437 14.04 4.75 -13.15
N SER A 438 15.07 5.18 -13.90
CA SER A 438 16.15 4.29 -14.33
C SER A 438 17.15 3.92 -13.23
N CYS A 439 17.09 4.60 -12.08
CA CYS A 439 17.95 4.35 -10.93
C CYS A 439 17.20 3.71 -9.75
N GLU A 440 15.91 3.44 -9.89
CA GLU A 440 15.14 2.76 -8.85
C GLU A 440 15.54 1.29 -8.72
N PRO A 441 15.33 0.64 -7.55
CA PRO A 441 15.58 -0.78 -7.39
C PRO A 441 14.74 -1.57 -8.39
N SER A 442 15.21 -2.76 -8.77
CA SER A 442 14.50 -3.63 -9.71
C SER A 442 13.17 -4.15 -9.17
N TYR A 443 13.04 -4.24 -7.84
CA TYR A 443 11.79 -4.60 -7.17
C TYR A 443 11.74 -4.12 -5.73
N THR A 444 10.52 -4.00 -5.23
CA THR A 444 10.16 -3.87 -3.83
C THR A 444 9.19 -4.97 -3.39
N THR A 445 8.55 -5.67 -4.32
CA THR A 445 7.73 -6.87 -4.10
C THR A 445 8.12 -8.00 -5.04
N TRP A 446 8.13 -9.23 -4.56
CA TRP A 446 8.51 -10.40 -5.36
C TRP A 446 7.77 -11.67 -4.91
N LYS A 447 6.75 -12.08 -5.68
CA LYS A 447 5.85 -13.19 -5.35
C LYS A 447 5.57 -14.12 -6.52
N ILE A 448 5.06 -15.32 -6.23
CA ILE A 448 4.59 -16.27 -7.24
C ILE A 448 3.07 -16.43 -7.13
N ARG A 449 2.39 -16.27 -8.27
CA ARG A 449 0.94 -16.37 -8.46
C ARG A 449 0.64 -17.50 -9.43
N GLU A 450 -0.64 -17.82 -9.65
CA GLU A 450 -1.07 -18.79 -10.69
C GLU A 450 -0.55 -18.43 -12.09
N GLU A 451 -0.47 -17.14 -12.39
CA GLU A 451 0.01 -16.61 -13.68
C GLU A 451 1.54 -16.62 -13.83
N GLY A 452 2.27 -16.96 -12.76
CA GLY A 452 3.72 -17.00 -12.74
C GLY A 452 4.34 -16.06 -11.69
N GLU A 453 5.63 -15.82 -11.87
CA GLU A 453 6.44 -14.96 -11.02
C GLU A 453 6.16 -13.47 -11.30
N VAL A 454 5.93 -12.70 -10.25
CA VAL A 454 5.53 -11.31 -10.30
C VAL A 454 6.47 -10.48 -9.44
N CYS A 455 7.16 -9.54 -10.07
CA CYS A 455 8.20 -8.72 -9.48
C CYS A 455 7.98 -7.26 -9.88
N HIS A 456 7.88 -6.34 -8.92
CA HIS A 456 7.51 -4.94 -9.16
C HIS A 456 8.21 -3.97 -8.21
N THR A 457 8.44 -2.74 -8.66
CA THR A 457 8.85 -1.61 -7.83
C THR A 457 7.66 -0.68 -7.61
N ILE A 458 7.05 -0.76 -6.43
CA ILE A 458 5.79 -0.05 -6.12
C ILE A 458 5.78 0.63 -4.75
N ASP A 459 6.81 0.40 -3.95
CA ASP A 459 7.00 1.01 -2.64
C ASP A 459 8.08 2.08 -2.73
N TYR A 460 7.84 3.23 -2.11
CA TYR A 460 8.75 4.36 -2.23
C TYR A 460 8.93 5.11 -0.91
N VAL A 461 10.12 5.69 -0.77
CA VAL A 461 10.45 6.70 0.24
C VAL A 461 10.87 7.96 -0.51
N PHE A 462 9.95 8.90 -0.68
CA PHE A 462 10.23 10.20 -1.26
C PHE A 462 10.62 11.22 -0.18
N TYR A 463 11.45 12.19 -0.50
CA TYR A 463 11.89 13.20 0.48
C TYR A 463 12.16 14.57 -0.15
N SER A 464 12.03 15.64 0.64
CA SER A 464 12.37 17.01 0.22
C SER A 464 13.89 17.17 0.06
N LYS A 465 14.38 17.11 -1.18
CA LYS A 465 15.81 17.06 -1.52
C LYS A 465 16.62 18.27 -1.05
N ASP A 466 15.96 19.42 -0.94
CA ASP A 466 16.57 20.69 -0.54
C ASP A 466 16.84 20.79 0.98
N ARG A 467 16.19 19.94 1.79
CA ARG A 467 16.19 20.04 3.26
C ARG A 467 16.62 18.78 3.98
N LEU A 468 16.69 17.65 3.27
CA LEU A 468 17.09 16.36 3.77
C LEU A 468 18.15 15.78 2.84
N THR A 469 19.10 15.04 3.38
CA THR A 469 20.10 14.29 2.60
C THR A 469 19.99 12.81 2.94
N VAL A 470 19.75 11.96 1.94
CA VAL A 470 19.83 10.50 2.11
C VAL A 470 21.29 10.09 2.28
N LYS A 471 21.59 9.33 3.33
CA LYS A 471 22.93 8.85 3.66
C LYS A 471 23.14 7.40 3.29
N ASN A 472 22.10 6.59 3.48
CA ASN A 472 22.18 5.15 3.30
C ASN A 472 20.79 4.54 3.07
N CYS A 473 20.75 3.39 2.41
CA CYS A 473 19.53 2.61 2.22
C CYS A 473 19.83 1.11 2.44
N LEU A 474 18.87 0.39 3.02
CA LEU A 474 18.92 -1.07 3.15
C LEU A 474 18.62 -1.73 1.80
N MET A 475 19.58 -2.49 1.29
CA MET A 475 19.49 -3.11 -0.04
C MET A 475 18.56 -4.32 -0.05
N PHE A 476 18.00 -4.60 -1.22
CA PHE A 476 17.10 -5.73 -1.46
C PHE A 476 17.89 -7.03 -1.66
N PRO A 477 17.38 -8.17 -1.16
CA PRO A 477 18.08 -9.45 -1.27
C PRO A 477 17.98 -10.02 -2.67
N THR A 478 19.09 -10.46 -3.25
CA THR A 478 19.12 -11.09 -4.58
C THR A 478 18.21 -12.32 -4.66
N GLY A 479 17.83 -12.72 -5.89
CA GLY A 479 16.98 -13.90 -6.09
C GLY A 479 17.57 -15.22 -5.57
N GLU A 480 18.88 -15.28 -5.34
CA GLU A 480 19.59 -16.42 -4.73
C GLU A 480 19.54 -16.40 -3.19
N GLU A 481 19.44 -15.21 -2.58
CA GLU A 481 19.32 -15.02 -1.13
C GLU A 481 17.87 -15.22 -0.63
N ILE A 482 16.89 -15.09 -1.54
CA ILE A 482 15.49 -15.40 -1.28
C ILE A 482 15.23 -16.89 -1.57
N SER A 483 14.32 -17.51 -0.81
CA SER A 483 13.81 -18.86 -1.11
C SER A 483 13.37 -19.00 -2.59
N PRO A 484 13.52 -20.19 -3.21
CA PRO A 484 12.90 -20.50 -4.51
C PRO A 484 11.38 -20.25 -4.56
N ASP A 485 10.72 -20.31 -3.40
CA ASP A 485 9.28 -20.07 -3.27
C ASP A 485 8.91 -18.58 -3.18
N ARG A 486 9.90 -17.70 -3.21
CA ARG A 486 9.77 -16.23 -3.09
C ARG A 486 9.07 -15.82 -1.81
N THR A 487 8.41 -14.65 -1.80
CA THR A 487 7.73 -14.12 -0.63
C THR A 487 6.20 -14.10 -0.82
N PRO A 488 5.42 -14.21 0.27
CA PRO A 488 5.82 -14.51 1.65
C PRO A 488 6.34 -15.94 1.79
N SER A 489 7.11 -16.19 2.84
CA SER A 489 7.62 -17.52 3.20
C SER A 489 7.97 -17.59 4.68
N TYR A 490 8.49 -18.72 5.14
CA TYR A 490 9.03 -18.81 6.51
C TYR A 490 10.25 -17.92 6.77
N GLN A 491 10.89 -17.40 5.71
CA GLN A 491 12.05 -16.51 5.81
C GLN A 491 11.68 -15.03 5.68
N TYR A 492 10.47 -14.72 5.22
CA TYR A 492 10.03 -13.33 5.08
C TYR A 492 8.49 -13.21 5.13
N PRO A 493 7.93 -12.40 6.05
CA PRO A 493 6.50 -12.46 6.39
C PRO A 493 5.58 -11.58 5.54
N SER A 494 6.09 -10.88 4.53
CA SER A 494 5.31 -10.05 3.61
C SER A 494 5.72 -10.36 2.18
N ASP A 495 4.85 -10.07 1.22
CA ASP A 495 5.19 -10.11 -0.21
C ASP A 495 5.90 -8.84 -0.70
N HIS A 496 5.99 -7.81 0.14
CA HIS A 496 6.78 -6.60 -0.04
C HIS A 496 8.00 -6.63 0.88
N PHE A 497 9.14 -6.14 0.44
CA PHE A 497 10.32 -5.94 1.27
C PHE A 497 10.26 -4.57 1.97
N SER A 498 10.75 -4.51 3.21
CA SER A 498 10.86 -3.24 3.94
C SER A 498 11.88 -2.30 3.27
N LEU A 499 11.56 -1.02 3.15
CA LEU A 499 12.51 0.02 2.74
C LEU A 499 13.03 0.69 4.01
N VAL A 500 14.34 0.82 4.15
CA VAL A 500 14.96 1.48 5.30
C VAL A 500 15.97 2.49 4.80
N CYS A 501 15.79 3.75 5.17
CA CYS A 501 16.60 4.87 4.71
C CYS A 501 17.11 5.68 5.91
N ASP A 502 18.40 5.99 5.89
CA ASP A 502 19.02 6.92 6.84
C ASP A 502 19.05 8.32 6.20
N PHE A 503 18.42 9.30 6.85
CA PHE A 503 18.42 10.70 6.43
C PHE A 503 19.17 11.57 7.41
N GLU A 504 19.78 12.64 6.90
CA GLU A 504 20.30 13.74 7.69
C GLU A 504 19.48 15.01 7.42
N LEU A 505 19.01 15.67 8.48
CA LEU A 505 18.34 16.96 8.38
C LEU A 505 19.38 18.05 8.11
N ALA A 506 19.13 18.90 7.11
CA ALA A 506 19.99 20.05 6.85
C ALA A 506 19.99 20.97 8.06
N THR A 507 21.17 21.34 8.55
CA THR A 507 21.30 22.33 9.62
C THR A 507 20.68 23.65 9.16
N PRO A 508 19.86 24.31 9.98
CA PRO A 508 19.32 25.62 9.62
C PRO A 508 20.51 26.57 9.42
N THR A 509 20.71 27.03 8.18
CA THR A 509 21.66 28.09 7.90
C THR A 509 21.18 29.33 8.63
N THR A 510 21.89 29.71 9.69
CA THR A 510 21.77 31.05 10.25
C THR A 510 22.00 32.02 9.10
N PRO A 511 21.04 32.89 8.73
CA PRO A 511 21.31 33.90 7.73
C PRO A 511 22.53 34.68 8.22
N ALA A 512 23.62 34.63 7.45
CA ALA A 512 24.76 35.49 7.69
C ALA A 512 24.21 36.91 7.84
N ASN A 513 24.48 37.54 8.98
CA ASN A 513 24.06 38.90 9.29
C ASN A 513 24.19 39.75 8.03
N GLY A 514 23.04 40.12 7.47
CA GLY A 514 22.99 40.96 6.30
C GLY A 514 23.78 42.23 6.59
N ASP A 515 24.63 42.58 5.63
CA ASP A 515 25.25 43.88 5.52
C ASP A 515 24.24 44.96 5.93
N GLN A 516 24.51 45.59 7.08
CA GLN A 516 23.98 46.92 7.36
C GLN A 516 24.66 47.88 6.39
N GLN A 517 24.11 47.98 5.17
CA GLN A 517 24.25 49.17 4.33
C GLN A 517 23.04 50.07 4.59
N GLN A 518 23.19 51.00 5.54
CA GLN A 518 23.09 52.46 5.35
C GLN A 518 23.14 53.18 6.70
#